data_AF-A0A7S4B4V8-F1
#
_entry.id   AF-A0A7S4B4V8-F1
#
_cell.length_a   1.000
_cell.length_b   1.000
_cell.length_c   1.000
_cell.angle_alpha   90.00
_cell.angle_beta   90.00
_cell.angle_gamma   90.00
#
_symmetry.space_group_name_H-M   'P 1'
#
loop_
_entity.id
_entity.type
_entity.pdbx_description
1 polymer ?
#
loop_
_entity_poly.entity_id
_entity_poly.type
_entity_poly.pdbx_seq_one_letter_code
_entity_poly.pdbx_strand_id
1 'polypeptide(L)'
;MLERLGESEETHDAVMRLLLKQGKLLSCCRFIRQHRLFAYPPRTVLAAAAASDDRLLFRAIYLFFLQRNEVWRGSADFVVAEDCEEFTALFQQRESTEAAAARGL
;
A
#
# COMPACT_ATOMS: atom_id res chain seq x y z
N MET A 1 -16.83 -21.07 22.20
CA MET A 1 -16.45 -19.71 22.65
C MET A 1 -15.74 -19.03 21.49
N LEU A 2 -16.49 -18.30 20.65
CA LEU A 2 -16.08 -17.79 19.33
C LEU A 2 -16.29 -16.25 19.26
N GLU A 3 -16.00 -15.52 20.35
CA GLU A 3 -16.30 -14.09 20.44
C GLU A 3 -15.08 -13.17 20.31
N ARG A 4 -13.86 -13.70 20.11
CA ARG A 4 -12.63 -12.88 20.17
C ARG A 4 -12.05 -12.41 18.83
N LEU A 5 -12.64 -12.79 17.70
CA LEU A 5 -12.10 -12.41 16.38
C LEU A 5 -12.66 -11.06 15.90
N GLY A 6 -13.94 -10.77 16.16
CA GLY A 6 -14.60 -9.53 15.73
C GLY A 6 -13.99 -8.27 16.35
N GLU A 7 -13.73 -8.28 17.66
CA GLU A 7 -13.14 -7.13 18.37
C GLU A 7 -11.74 -6.78 17.85
N SER A 8 -10.95 -7.79 17.45
CA SER A 8 -9.58 -7.56 16.96
C SER A 8 -9.56 -6.98 15.55
N GLU A 9 -10.44 -7.44 14.65
CA GLU A 9 -10.54 -6.90 13.30
C GLU A 9 -11.06 -5.47 13.32
N GLU A 10 -12.11 -5.20 14.10
CA GLU A 10 -12.64 -3.84 14.31
C GLU A 10 -11.57 -2.90 14.90
N THR A 11 -10.76 -3.39 15.84
CA THR A 11 -9.65 -2.62 16.42
C THR A 11 -8.56 -2.34 15.40
N HIS A 12 -8.15 -3.33 14.60
CA HIS A 12 -7.15 -3.13 13.54
C HIS A 12 -7.63 -2.11 12.51
N ASP A 13 -8.90 -2.18 12.10
CA ASP A 13 -9.53 -1.23 11.19
C ASP A 13 -9.55 0.19 11.75
N ALA A 14 -9.90 0.34 13.03
CA ALA A 14 -9.91 1.64 13.69
C ALA A 14 -8.50 2.27 13.73
N VAL A 15 -7.48 1.48 14.05
CA VAL A 15 -6.07 1.93 14.04
C VAL A 15 -5.64 2.32 12.62
N MET A 16 -5.94 1.50 11.62
CA MET A 16 -5.61 1.80 10.22
C MET A 16 -6.27 3.09 9.73
N ARG A 17 -7.55 3.29 10.04
CA ARG A 17 -8.26 4.55 9.73
C ARG A 17 -7.63 5.76 10.41
N LEU A 18 -7.21 5.62 11.67
CA LEU A 18 -6.54 6.70 12.39
C LEU A 18 -5.19 7.05 11.76
N LEU A 19 -4.38 6.05 11.42
CA LEU A 19 -3.07 6.26 10.78
C LEU A 19 -3.21 6.91 9.40
N LEU A 20 -4.19 6.48 8.61
CA LEU A 20 -4.51 7.09 7.31
C LEU A 20 -4.94 8.55 7.46
N LYS A 21 -5.84 8.86 8.41
CA LYS A 21 -6.26 10.25 8.69
C LYS A 21 -5.10 11.16 9.10
N GLN A 22 -4.08 10.60 9.75
CA GLN A 22 -2.87 11.33 10.16
C GLN A 22 -1.80 11.39 9.05
N GLY A 23 -2.03 10.79 7.88
CA GLY A 23 -1.03 10.71 6.80
C GLY A 23 0.18 9.82 7.13
N LYS A 24 0.08 8.96 8.15
CA LYS A 24 1.22 8.13 8.63
C LYS A 24 1.34 6.82 7.83
N LEU A 25 1.53 6.92 6.51
CA LEU A 25 1.46 5.78 5.59
C LEU A 25 2.51 4.70 5.86
N LEU A 26 3.75 5.07 6.21
CA LEU A 26 4.77 4.09 6.61
C LEU A 26 4.39 3.35 7.90
N SER A 27 3.66 4.01 8.80
CA SER A 27 3.13 3.35 10.00
C SER A 27 2.01 2.37 9.64
N CYS A 28 1.17 2.67 8.65
CA CYS A 28 0.20 1.73 8.10
C CYS A 28 0.88 0.45 7.59
N CYS A 29 1.93 0.58 6.76
CA CYS A 29 2.69 -0.57 6.25
C CYS A 29 3.33 -1.39 7.37
N ARG A 30 3.93 -0.72 8.37
CA ARG A 30 4.50 -1.40 9.54
C ARG A 30 3.44 -2.17 10.33
N PHE A 31 2.26 -1.58 10.51
CA PHE A 31 1.14 -2.20 11.20
C PHE A 31 0.62 -3.43 10.45
N ILE A 32 0.38 -3.31 9.14
CA ILE A 32 -0.01 -4.45 8.27
C ILE A 32 0.97 -5.60 8.43
N ARG A 33 2.28 -5.32 8.36
CA ARG A 33 3.32 -6.35 8.48
C ARG A 33 3.35 -6.98 9.87
N GLN A 34 3.28 -6.18 10.93
CA GLN A 34 3.34 -6.64 12.32
C GLN A 34 2.15 -7.54 12.68
N HIS A 35 0.96 -7.18 12.21
CA HIS A 35 -0.27 -7.91 12.48
C HIS A 35 -0.65 -8.93 11.39
N ARG A 36 0.23 -9.13 10.38
CA ARG A 36 0.03 -10.07 9.27
C ARG A 36 -1.30 -9.86 8.53
N LEU A 37 -1.69 -8.60 8.34
CA LEU A 37 -2.93 -8.20 7.67
C LEU A 37 -2.81 -8.31 6.14
N PHE A 38 -2.46 -9.49 5.63
CA PHE A 38 -2.16 -9.70 4.21
C PHE A 38 -3.37 -9.43 3.29
N ALA A 39 -4.58 -9.59 3.81
CA ALA A 39 -5.84 -9.30 3.12
C ALA A 39 -6.24 -7.81 3.16
N TYR A 40 -5.48 -6.94 3.84
CA TYR A 40 -5.83 -5.53 3.92
C TYR A 40 -5.85 -4.87 2.53
N PRO A 41 -6.89 -4.10 2.14
CA PRO A 41 -6.97 -3.49 0.82
C PRO A 41 -5.82 -2.51 0.54
N PRO A 42 -5.00 -2.72 -0.50
CA PRO A 42 -3.88 -1.84 -0.80
C PRO A 42 -4.31 -0.45 -1.31
N ARG A 43 -5.45 -0.39 -2.02
CA ARG A 43 -5.99 0.83 -2.67
C ARG A 43 -6.07 2.02 -1.74
N THR A 44 -6.52 1.85 -0.50
CA THR A 44 -6.70 2.98 0.44
C THR A 44 -5.39 3.65 0.81
N VAL A 45 -4.34 2.86 1.04
CA VAL A 45 -3.01 3.37 1.38
C VAL A 45 -2.32 3.94 0.15
N LEU A 46 -2.47 3.30 -1.01
CA LEU A 46 -1.94 3.77 -2.30
C LEU A 46 -2.58 5.09 -2.73
N ALA A 47 -3.89 5.24 -2.61
CA ALA A 47 -4.60 6.48 -2.89
C ALA A 47 -4.09 7.63 -2.01
N ALA A 48 -3.92 7.36 -0.71
CA ALA A 48 -3.37 8.36 0.21
C ALA A 48 -1.92 8.73 -0.14
N ALA A 49 -1.10 7.77 -0.59
CA ALA A 49 0.27 8.02 -1.01
C ALA A 49 0.35 8.75 -2.37
N ALA A 50 -0.58 8.48 -3.28
CA ALA A 50 -0.67 9.20 -4.54
C ALA A 50 -1.06 10.67 -4.32
N ALA A 51 -1.95 10.93 -3.35
CA ALA A 51 -2.40 12.27 -2.99
C ALA A 51 -1.36 13.11 -2.22
N SER A 52 -0.31 12.50 -1.65
CA SER A 52 0.67 13.23 -0.81
C SER A 52 1.73 14.01 -1.60
N ASP A 53 1.71 13.97 -2.94
CA ASP A 53 2.70 14.52 -3.90
C ASP A 53 4.17 14.09 -3.69
N ASP A 54 4.46 13.36 -2.61
CA ASP A 54 5.74 12.73 -2.33
C ASP A 54 5.92 11.47 -3.18
N ARG A 55 6.78 11.58 -4.20
CA ARG A 55 7.10 10.49 -5.12
C ARG A 55 7.81 9.33 -4.45
N LEU A 56 8.73 9.61 -3.52
CA LEU A 56 9.50 8.58 -2.81
C LEU A 56 8.60 7.80 -1.87
N LEU A 57 7.70 8.51 -1.17
CA LEU A 57 6.70 7.87 -0.32
C LEU A 57 5.78 6.95 -1.14
N PHE A 58 5.21 7.44 -2.25
CA PHE A 58 4.39 6.60 -3.13
C PHE A 58 5.14 5.35 -3.60
N ARG A 59 6.38 5.52 -4.08
CA ARG A 59 7.24 4.40 -4.50
C ARG A 59 7.45 3.39 -3.38
N ALA A 60 7.76 3.83 -2.17
CA ALA A 60 7.97 2.96 -1.02
C ALA A 60 6.69 2.17 -0.65
N ILE A 61 5.53 2.83 -0.65
CA ILE A 61 4.24 2.18 -0.36
C ILE A 61 3.88 1.18 -1.47
N TYR A 62 4.09 1.54 -2.74
CA TYR A 62 3.84 0.66 -3.88
C TYR A 62 4.69 -0.61 -3.83
N LEU A 63 6.01 -0.46 -3.63
CA LEU A 63 6.94 -1.59 -3.51
C LEU A 63 6.64 -2.47 -2.29
N PHE A 64 6.19 -1.87 -1.17
CA PHE A 64 5.75 -2.64 -0.02
C PHE A 64 4.60 -3.60 -0.38
N PHE A 65 3.62 -3.14 -1.16
CA PHE A 65 2.50 -3.99 -1.55
C PHE A 65 2.88 -5.04 -2.58
N LEU A 66 3.77 -4.75 -3.53
CA LEU A 66 4.32 -5.78 -4.42
C LEU A 66 5.02 -6.89 -3.63
N GLN A 67 5.88 -6.51 -2.68
CA GLN A 67 6.57 -7.47 -1.82
C GLN A 67 5.61 -8.29 -0.95
N ARG A 68 4.56 -7.64 -0.41
CA ARG A 68 3.49 -8.32 0.34
C ARG A 68 2.77 -9.34 -0.54
N ASN A 69 2.40 -8.95 -1.76
CA ASN A 69 1.68 -9.81 -2.69
C ASN A 69 2.54 -11.02 -3.07
N GLU A 70 3.83 -10.82 -3.35
CA GLU A 70 4.77 -11.90 -3.62
C GLU A 70 4.85 -12.88 -2.44
N VAL A 71 5.02 -12.38 -1.22
CA VAL A 71 5.11 -13.24 -0.02
C VAL A 71 3.81 -14.00 0.26
N TRP A 72 2.65 -13.38 0.00
CA TRP A 72 1.36 -13.96 0.35
C TRP A 72 0.77 -14.85 -0.75
N ARG A 73 0.97 -14.48 -2.02
CA ARG A 73 0.31 -15.09 -3.19
C ARG A 73 1.31 -15.73 -4.17
N GLY A 74 2.62 -15.51 -4.01
CA GLY A 74 3.62 -15.95 -4.98
C GLY A 74 3.63 -15.16 -6.29
N SER A 75 2.97 -13.99 -6.30
CA SER A 75 3.01 -13.03 -7.40
C SER A 75 2.91 -11.62 -6.83
N ALA A 76 3.80 -10.74 -7.29
CA ALA A 76 3.81 -9.32 -6.95
C ALA A 76 2.54 -8.57 -7.43
N ASP A 77 1.82 -9.10 -8.42
CA ASP A 77 0.75 -8.39 -9.10
C ASP A 77 -0.44 -8.10 -8.17
N PHE A 78 -1.07 -6.95 -8.42
CA PHE A 78 -2.38 -6.64 -7.84
C PHE A 78 -3.44 -7.46 -8.55
N VAL A 79 -4.39 -8.02 -7.78
CA VAL A 79 -5.53 -8.70 -8.39
C VAL A 79 -6.57 -7.67 -8.83
N VAL A 80 -7.37 -7.98 -9.85
CA VAL A 80 -8.41 -7.07 -10.38
C VAL A 80 -9.36 -6.56 -9.29
N ALA A 81 -9.70 -7.42 -8.32
CA ALA A 81 -10.56 -7.07 -7.19
C ALA A 81 -9.95 -6.02 -6.24
N GLU A 82 -8.63 -5.81 -6.26
CA GLU A 82 -7.96 -4.75 -5.47
C GLU A 82 -8.08 -3.37 -6.12
N ASP A 83 -8.50 -3.29 -7.39
CA ASP A 83 -8.74 -2.05 -8.15
C ASP A 83 -7.55 -1.07 -8.02
N CYS A 84 -6.35 -1.55 -8.38
CA CYS A 84 -5.08 -0.83 -8.22
C CYS A 84 -4.40 -0.48 -9.55
N GLU A 85 -5.08 -0.70 -10.68
CA GLU A 85 -4.55 -0.48 -12.04
C GLU A 85 -4.08 0.96 -12.24
N GLU A 86 -4.81 1.93 -11.69
CA GLU A 86 -4.44 3.36 -11.72
C GLU A 86 -3.07 3.62 -11.05
N PHE A 87 -2.75 2.92 -9.97
CA PHE A 87 -1.48 3.09 -9.26
C PHE A 87 -0.33 2.42 -9.99
N THR A 88 -0.59 1.30 -10.67
CA THR A 88 0.40 0.67 -11.55
C THR A 88 0.76 1.59 -12.71
N ALA A 89 -0.23 2.21 -13.35
CA ALA A 89 0.00 3.21 -14.40
C ALA A 89 0.77 4.43 -13.86
N LEU A 90 0.38 4.95 -12.70
CA LEU A 90 1.07 6.06 -12.04
C LEU A 90 2.53 5.74 -11.70
N PHE A 91 2.79 4.53 -11.20
CA PHE A 91 4.14 4.05 -10.91
C PHE A 91 5.01 4.00 -12.17
N GLN A 92 4.50 3.37 -13.24
CA GLN A 92 5.20 3.28 -14.52
C GLN A 92 5.52 4.66 -15.11
N GLN A 93 4.55 5.59 -15.07
CA GLN A 93 4.73 6.96 -15.54
C GLN A 93 5.84 7.70 -14.76
N ARG A 94 5.90 7.51 -13.43
CA ARG A 94 6.93 8.15 -12.58
C ARG A 94 8.32 7.59 -12.86
N GLU A 95 8.44 6.27 -12.95
CA GLU A 95 9.72 5.60 -13.25
C GLU A 95 10.22 5.94 -14.67
N SER A 96 9.32 6.05 -15.66
CA SER A 96 9.70 6.45 -17.02
C SER A 96 10.22 7.90 -17.08
N THR A 97 9.60 8.79 -16.30
CA THR A 97 10.01 10.20 -16.21
C THR A 97 11.39 10.32 -15.57
N GLU A 98 11.68 9.54 -14.52
CA GLU A 98 12.99 9.49 -13.87
C GLU A 98 14.06 8.92 -14.80
N ALA A 99 13.76 7.83 -15.51
CA ALA A 99 14.69 7.25 -16.48
C ALA A 99 15.01 8.20 -17.64
N ALA A 100 14.04 9.02 -18.07
CA ALA A 100 14.28 10.05 -19.07
C ALA A 100 15.15 11.20 -18.52
N ALA A 101 14.89 11.66 -17.30
CA ALA A 101 15.69 12.69 -16.64
C ALA A 101 17.15 12.25 -16.43
N ALA A 102 17.37 10.98 -16.06
CA ALA A 102 18.71 10.41 -15.85
C ALA A 102 19.53 10.24 -17.14
N ARG A 103 18.89 10.23 -18.31
CA ARG A 103 19.55 10.09 -19.63
C ARG A 103 19.82 11.45 -20.31
N GLY A 104 19.36 12.55 -19.72
CA GLY A 104 19.45 13.91 -20.28
C GLY A 104 20.62 14.75 -19.76
N LEU A 105 21.62 14.13 -19.13
CA LEU A 105 22.87 14.72 -18.65
C LEU A 105 24.06 13.95 -19.25
#